data_AF-A0A8T4P2H9-F1
#
_entry.id   AF-A0A8T4P2H9-F1
#
_cell.length_a   1.000
_cell.length_b   1.000
_cell.length_c   1.000
_cell.angle_alpha   90.00
_cell.angle_beta   90.00
_cell.angle_gamma   90.00
#
_symmetry.space_group_name_H-M   'P 1'
#
loop_
_entity.id
_entity.type
_entity.pdbx_description
1 polymer ?
#
loop_
_entity_poly.entity_id
_entity_poly.type
_entity_poly.pdbx_seq_one_letter_code
_entity_poly.pdbx_strand_id
1 'polypeptide(L)'
;MELSDAAERLFLLAVFALLLFTGYGNIAEHSLSHQFPYGYFASDAFQHQVRAEAVKDAGNFKYEAYYISHGFKDAVGRYPPIIYHLSAIFSHSTGLEVYDSIYFIVFFFAVIGVLVVYYIIRNFNRNAAVMALPLAALIFSHPLSIGFAWGHWPSLLAQFFLIAFAWCIVMIDLEKSYIPMAITLTSIALTHTSEAVFALIFLAMFLAIKFFGKSLKKSDIKKITIAFIISVAVSLYYLIIFMNSWAKAQPYSFAVEPVWQGNPGFYMANFGILLIFIAAGILFSLFRLKDMHASFVFGFAMLLGGFLNYIGFGLRAFQLRFFWPVYLSVFFGFGAYMLLKLLVKKWSMAYSAIISVALVLLLVSIKLPGVPQYNKFSSPGIMDSYHWAALEWLSKNTEADSKIYFFYGDIYSQDALLRNSKRLHYQVDPDDFVKSIQNKKIKRFYVSELPGDGGGSIVVRTGYFTFDDITKSKPQEYFFGLQDICNFDYLVFDKVSGQQVLAEYNLIIKSELLKKDHISKVFDNDIVLILKNDKIGADCIEEGSF
;
A
#
# COMPACT_ATOMS: atom_id res chain seq x y z
N MET A 1 4.58 -18.18 39.08
CA MET A 1 4.33 -16.72 39.13
C MET A 1 3.47 -16.37 37.94
N GLU A 2 2.19 -16.02 38.16
CA GLU A 2 1.36 -15.46 37.09
C GLU A 2 1.80 -14.01 36.86
N LEU A 3 1.94 -13.59 35.60
CA LEU A 3 2.05 -12.14 35.34
C LEU A 3 0.72 -11.51 35.74
N SER A 4 0.78 -10.49 36.58
CA SER A 4 -0.39 -9.65 36.83
C SER A 4 -0.89 -9.06 35.51
N ASP A 5 -2.18 -8.75 35.43
CA ASP A 5 -2.74 -8.08 34.25
C ASP A 5 -2.02 -6.77 33.93
N ALA A 6 -1.54 -6.06 34.95
CA ALA A 6 -0.71 -4.86 34.78
C ALA A 6 0.63 -5.17 34.09
N ALA A 7 1.32 -6.24 34.50
CA ALA A 7 2.58 -6.65 33.89
C ALA A 7 2.39 -7.11 32.42
N GLU A 8 1.30 -7.80 32.12
CA GLU A 8 0.97 -8.18 30.73
C GLU A 8 0.74 -6.94 29.86
N ARG A 9 -0.01 -5.95 30.35
CA ARG A 9 -0.24 -4.68 29.62
C ARG A 9 1.05 -3.92 29.37
N LEU A 10 1.94 -3.84 30.36
CA LEU A 10 3.26 -3.22 30.20
C LEU A 10 4.11 -3.95 29.15
N PHE A 11 4.09 -5.29 29.17
CA PHE A 11 4.77 -6.10 28.17
C PHE A 11 4.23 -5.84 26.75
N LEU A 12 2.90 -5.82 26.57
CA LEU A 12 2.29 -5.51 25.26
C LEU A 12 2.59 -4.09 24.80
N LEU A 13 2.65 -3.11 25.71
CA LEU A 13 3.06 -1.74 25.40
C LEU A 13 4.52 -1.69 24.92
N ALA A 14 5.42 -2.45 25.56
CA ALA A 14 6.81 -2.55 25.13
C ALA A 14 6.93 -3.20 23.74
N VAL A 15 6.15 -4.24 23.46
CA VAL A 15 6.09 -4.87 22.13
C VAL A 15 5.53 -3.90 21.09
N PHE A 16 4.47 -3.16 21.41
CA PHE A 16 3.92 -2.12 20.54
C PHE A 16 4.96 -1.05 20.19
N ALA A 17 5.65 -0.51 21.19
CA ALA A 17 6.70 0.49 21.00
C ALA A 17 7.87 -0.07 20.18
N LEU A 18 8.30 -1.31 20.46
CA LEU A 18 9.35 -1.97 19.69
C LEU A 18 8.96 -2.14 18.22
N LEU A 19 7.74 -2.58 17.93
CA LEU A 19 7.27 -2.77 16.55
C LEU A 19 7.16 -1.46 15.78
N LEU A 20 6.71 -0.38 16.42
CA LEU A 20 6.75 0.95 15.80
C LEU A 20 8.19 1.41 15.55
N PHE A 21 9.09 1.14 16.48
CA PHE A 21 10.51 1.50 16.36
C PHE A 21 11.20 0.73 15.22
N THR A 22 11.02 -0.59 15.14
CA THR A 22 11.64 -1.46 14.12
C THR A 22 10.93 -1.41 12.78
N GLY A 23 9.65 -1.02 12.76
CA GLY A 23 8.84 -0.84 11.56
C GLY A 23 8.94 0.58 11.02
N TYR A 24 8.03 1.46 11.46
CA TYR A 24 7.95 2.84 10.99
C TYR A 24 9.24 3.61 11.28
N GLY A 25 9.79 3.50 12.50
CA GLY A 25 11.03 4.19 12.86
C GLY A 25 12.20 3.82 11.95
N ASN A 26 12.30 2.57 11.53
CA ASN A 26 13.37 2.13 10.64
C ASN A 26 13.26 2.72 9.21
N ILE A 27 12.05 2.87 8.68
CA ILE A 27 11.84 3.40 7.32
C ILE A 27 11.74 4.92 7.27
N ALA A 28 11.35 5.56 8.37
CA ALA A 28 11.18 7.00 8.54
C ALA A 28 12.34 7.65 9.32
N GLU A 29 13.51 7.00 9.37
CA GLU A 29 14.70 7.45 10.13
C GLU A 29 14.43 7.92 11.57
N HIS A 30 13.45 7.28 12.23
CA HIS A 30 12.98 7.63 13.57
C HIS A 30 12.50 9.09 13.72
N SER A 31 12.10 9.71 12.61
CA SER A 31 11.41 10.99 12.58
C SER A 31 9.92 10.79 12.31
N LEU A 32 9.10 11.72 12.81
CA LEU A 32 7.67 11.80 12.52
C LEU A 32 7.34 12.79 11.42
N SER A 33 8.30 13.65 11.06
CA SER A 33 8.12 14.72 10.07
C SER A 33 9.35 14.84 9.18
N HIS A 34 9.10 14.99 7.89
CA HIS A 34 10.14 15.16 6.88
C HIS A 34 9.85 16.40 6.03
N GLN A 35 10.90 16.96 5.42
CA GLN A 35 10.76 18.11 4.51
C GLN A 35 10.21 17.72 3.13
N PHE A 36 10.23 16.43 2.81
CA PHE A 36 9.75 15.84 1.57
C PHE A 36 9.34 14.37 1.83
N PRO A 37 8.61 13.71 0.90
CA PRO A 37 8.22 12.31 1.05
C PRO A 37 9.43 11.39 1.29
N TYR A 38 9.55 10.84 2.50
CA TYR A 38 10.66 9.97 2.93
C TYR A 38 10.22 8.50 3.01
N GLY A 39 11.04 7.58 2.51
CA GLY A 39 10.77 6.14 2.48
C GLY A 39 9.91 5.68 1.30
N TYR A 40 9.78 6.49 0.25
CA TYR A 40 8.94 6.20 -0.91
C TYR A 40 9.77 5.56 -2.03
N PHE A 41 9.64 4.24 -2.23
CA PHE A 41 10.51 3.47 -3.13
C PHE A 41 9.85 3.01 -4.44
N ALA A 42 8.57 3.34 -4.68
CA ALA A 42 7.88 3.04 -5.94
C ALA A 42 6.77 4.06 -6.25
N SER A 43 6.36 4.14 -7.52
CA SER A 43 5.27 5.00 -8.02
C SER A 43 3.95 4.79 -7.25
N ASP A 44 3.57 3.55 -6.91
CA ASP A 44 2.33 3.26 -6.16
C ASP A 44 2.27 3.98 -4.79
N ALA A 45 3.40 4.16 -4.11
CA ALA A 45 3.45 4.92 -2.85
C ALA A 45 3.08 6.40 -3.07
N PHE A 46 3.63 7.03 -4.11
CA PHE A 46 3.28 8.40 -4.49
C PHE A 46 1.83 8.49 -4.96
N GLN A 47 1.33 7.51 -5.70
CA GLN A 47 -0.06 7.47 -6.14
C GLN A 47 -1.04 7.56 -4.97
N HIS A 48 -0.80 6.81 -3.90
CA HIS A 48 -1.67 6.86 -2.72
C HIS A 48 -1.51 8.17 -1.93
N GLN A 49 -0.29 8.68 -1.83
CA GLN A 49 0.00 9.94 -1.15
C GLN A 49 -0.64 11.15 -1.85
N VAL A 50 -0.44 11.30 -3.16
CA VAL A 50 -1.02 12.41 -3.93
C VAL A 50 -2.54 12.39 -3.89
N ARG A 51 -3.15 11.20 -3.87
CA ARG A 51 -4.60 11.09 -3.73
C ARG A 51 -5.10 11.51 -2.35
N ALA A 52 -4.39 11.14 -1.28
CA ALA A 52 -4.71 11.62 0.06
C ALA A 52 -4.55 13.15 0.17
N GLU A 53 -3.53 13.71 -0.47
CA GLU A 53 -3.29 15.15 -0.55
C GLU A 53 -4.44 15.84 -1.31
N ALA A 54 -4.87 15.30 -2.44
CA ALA A 54 -6.02 15.81 -3.19
C ALA A 54 -7.33 15.79 -2.38
N VAL A 55 -7.54 14.76 -1.55
CA VAL A 55 -8.71 14.68 -0.65
C VAL A 55 -8.63 15.76 0.43
N LYS A 56 -7.44 16.02 0.99
CA LYS A 56 -7.20 17.09 1.94
C LYS A 56 -7.47 18.46 1.31
N ASP A 57 -6.93 18.71 0.12
CA ASP A 57 -7.11 19.97 -0.62
C ASP A 57 -8.58 20.24 -0.97
N ALA A 58 -9.29 19.22 -1.47
CA ALA A 58 -10.67 19.37 -1.92
C ALA A 58 -11.71 19.30 -0.78
N GLY A 59 -11.31 18.81 0.40
CA GLY A 59 -12.19 18.55 1.54
C GLY A 59 -13.22 17.43 1.30
N ASN A 60 -13.14 16.72 0.18
CA ASN A 60 -14.03 15.61 -0.18
C ASN A 60 -13.38 14.69 -1.22
N PHE A 61 -14.00 13.53 -1.47
CA PHE A 61 -13.51 12.56 -2.46
C PHE A 61 -14.57 12.21 -3.51
N LYS A 62 -15.38 13.20 -3.90
CA LYS A 62 -16.42 13.01 -4.93
C LYS A 62 -15.80 12.82 -6.32
N TYR A 63 -14.74 13.58 -6.61
CA TYR A 63 -14.01 13.54 -7.88
C TYR A 63 -12.52 13.30 -7.62
N GLU A 64 -11.87 12.57 -8.52
CA GLU A 64 -10.42 12.50 -8.55
C GLU A 64 -9.84 13.84 -9.02
N ALA A 65 -8.64 14.18 -8.57
CA ALA A 65 -7.95 15.35 -9.10
C ALA A 65 -7.62 15.16 -10.59
N TYR A 66 -7.82 16.21 -11.39
CA TYR A 66 -7.63 16.14 -12.84
C TYR A 66 -6.19 15.78 -13.23
N TYR A 67 -5.19 16.22 -12.47
CA TYR A 67 -3.78 15.87 -12.68
C TYR A 67 -3.45 14.41 -12.32
N ILE A 68 -4.35 13.69 -11.64
CA ILE A 68 -4.28 12.22 -11.46
C ILE A 68 -5.01 11.51 -12.61
N SER A 69 -5.97 12.17 -13.24
CA SER A 69 -6.92 11.59 -14.19
C SER A 69 -6.74 12.12 -15.62
N HIS A 70 -5.53 12.18 -16.16
CA HIS A 70 -5.21 12.65 -17.53
C HIS A 70 -5.84 14.01 -17.92
N GLY A 71 -6.08 14.90 -16.96
CA GLY A 71 -6.71 16.20 -17.19
C GLY A 71 -8.25 16.21 -17.14
N PHE A 72 -8.91 15.07 -16.94
CA PHE A 72 -10.37 15.01 -16.81
C PHE A 72 -10.83 15.52 -15.44
N LYS A 73 -11.67 16.57 -15.44
CA LYS A 73 -12.11 17.27 -14.21
C LYS A 73 -13.34 16.63 -13.54
N ASP A 74 -14.05 15.77 -14.26
CA ASP A 74 -15.31 15.14 -13.86
C ASP A 74 -15.17 13.64 -13.54
N ALA A 75 -13.92 13.15 -13.52
CA ALA A 75 -13.59 11.79 -13.12
C ALA A 75 -14.04 11.53 -11.67
N VAL A 76 -14.87 10.52 -11.46
CA VAL A 76 -15.40 10.17 -10.12
C VAL A 76 -14.29 9.56 -9.26
N GLY A 77 -14.28 9.89 -7.96
CA GLY A 77 -13.45 9.23 -6.94
C GLY A 77 -13.70 7.74 -6.94
N ARG A 78 -12.74 6.95 -7.47
CA ARG A 78 -12.98 5.53 -7.81
C ARG A 78 -12.14 4.54 -7.01
N TYR A 79 -11.09 5.01 -6.33
CA TYR A 79 -10.36 4.16 -5.40
C TYR A 79 -11.15 3.96 -4.10
N PRO A 80 -10.89 2.88 -3.35
CA PRO A 80 -11.47 2.70 -2.03
C PRO A 80 -11.09 3.85 -1.09
N PRO A 81 -12.05 4.52 -0.42
CA PRO A 81 -11.84 5.84 0.17
C PRO A 81 -11.11 5.85 1.52
N ILE A 82 -11.11 4.73 2.28
CA ILE A 82 -10.78 4.73 3.71
C ILE A 82 -9.36 5.25 4.00
N ILE A 83 -8.35 4.75 3.29
CA ILE A 83 -6.96 5.12 3.56
C ILE A 83 -6.72 6.63 3.33
N TYR A 84 -7.31 7.21 2.29
CA TYR A 84 -7.11 8.62 1.94
C TYR A 84 -7.79 9.55 2.95
N HIS A 85 -9.03 9.23 3.34
CA HIS A 85 -9.73 10.02 4.36
C HIS A 85 -9.05 9.93 5.73
N LEU A 86 -8.64 8.73 6.16
CA LEU A 86 -7.92 8.59 7.44
C LEU A 86 -6.63 9.42 7.43
N SER A 87 -5.91 9.42 6.31
CA SER A 87 -4.66 10.18 6.15
C SER A 87 -4.88 11.69 6.16
N ALA A 88 -5.87 12.18 5.42
CA ALA A 88 -6.22 13.60 5.40
C ALA A 88 -6.69 14.09 6.78
N ILE A 89 -7.54 13.31 7.47
CA ILE A 89 -8.03 13.64 8.82
C ILE A 89 -6.87 13.66 9.82
N PHE A 90 -5.97 12.67 9.76
CA PHE A 90 -4.81 12.61 10.64
C PHE A 90 -3.84 13.77 10.40
N SER A 91 -3.56 14.11 9.14
CA SER A 91 -2.76 15.28 8.76
C SER A 91 -3.37 16.57 9.33
N HIS A 92 -4.67 16.81 9.15
CA HIS A 92 -5.34 17.97 9.73
C HIS A 92 -5.30 18.02 11.25
N SER A 93 -5.41 16.87 11.92
CA SER A 93 -5.48 16.80 13.38
C SER A 93 -4.11 16.97 14.05
N THR A 94 -3.04 16.57 13.36
CA THR A 94 -1.68 16.55 13.93
C THR A 94 -0.79 17.68 13.42
N GLY A 95 -1.13 18.28 12.27
CA GLY A 95 -0.27 19.22 11.57
C GLY A 95 0.87 18.57 10.78
N LEU A 96 0.94 17.23 10.76
CA LEU A 96 1.89 16.51 9.90
C LEU A 96 1.50 16.62 8.43
N GLU A 97 2.49 16.59 7.56
CA GLU A 97 2.25 16.51 6.12
C GLU A 97 1.56 15.20 5.73
N VAL A 98 0.84 15.21 4.61
CA VAL A 98 0.05 14.04 4.21
C VAL A 98 0.93 12.84 3.89
N TYR A 99 2.11 13.07 3.30
CA TYR A 99 3.07 12.01 3.01
C TYR A 99 3.56 11.30 4.29
N ASP A 100 3.77 12.03 5.39
CA ASP A 100 4.12 11.41 6.68
C ASP A 100 2.90 10.69 7.30
N SER A 101 1.73 11.32 7.20
CA SER A 101 0.47 10.85 7.80
C SER A 101 0.00 9.52 7.23
N ILE A 102 -0.06 9.38 5.90
CA ILE A 102 -0.53 8.14 5.25
C ILE A 102 0.41 6.98 5.57
N TYR A 103 1.71 7.25 5.56
CA TYR A 103 2.73 6.25 5.84
C TYR A 103 2.64 5.75 7.28
N PHE A 104 2.53 6.67 8.25
CA PHE A 104 2.37 6.33 9.65
C PHE A 104 1.11 5.49 9.91
N ILE A 105 -0.03 5.85 9.31
CA ILE A 105 -1.30 5.13 9.45
C ILE A 105 -1.15 3.65 9.07
N VAL A 106 -0.48 3.35 7.95
CA VAL A 106 -0.33 1.98 7.47
C VAL A 106 0.47 1.13 8.45
N PHE A 107 1.59 1.66 8.96
CA PHE A 107 2.39 0.98 9.97
C PHE A 107 1.65 0.84 11.30
N PHE A 108 0.99 1.90 11.76
CA PHE A 108 0.23 1.90 12.99
C PHE A 108 -0.83 0.80 12.98
N PHE A 109 -1.66 0.72 11.93
CA PHE A 109 -2.68 -0.32 11.83
C PHE A 109 -2.11 -1.73 11.67
N ALA A 110 -0.95 -1.90 11.04
CA ALA A 110 -0.25 -3.19 11.00
C ALA A 110 0.17 -3.64 12.42
N VAL A 111 0.74 -2.73 13.23
CA VAL A 111 1.10 -3.01 14.64
C VAL A 111 -0.14 -3.29 15.48
N ILE A 112 -1.22 -2.52 15.30
CA ILE A 112 -2.49 -2.81 15.98
C ILE A 112 -3.01 -4.19 15.55
N GLY A 113 -2.87 -4.58 14.28
CA GLY A 113 -3.20 -5.92 13.79
C GLY A 113 -2.47 -7.03 14.55
N VAL A 114 -1.17 -6.87 14.83
CA VAL A 114 -0.40 -7.80 15.67
C VAL A 114 -1.02 -7.92 17.07
N LEU A 115 -1.39 -6.80 17.69
CA LEU A 115 -2.03 -6.80 19.01
C LEU A 115 -3.43 -7.43 18.98
N VAL A 116 -4.21 -7.22 17.92
CA VAL A 116 -5.53 -7.85 17.79
C VAL A 116 -5.37 -9.37 17.64
N VAL A 117 -4.40 -9.85 16.85
CA VAL A 117 -4.10 -11.30 16.78
C VAL A 117 -3.66 -11.85 18.14
N TYR A 118 -2.88 -11.10 18.91
CA TYR A 118 -2.57 -11.48 20.29
C TYR A 118 -3.85 -11.72 21.10
N TYR A 119 -4.82 -10.80 21.06
CA TYR A 119 -6.09 -10.96 21.78
C TYR A 119 -6.97 -12.10 21.24
N ILE A 120 -6.96 -12.34 19.93
CA ILE A 120 -7.60 -13.51 19.29
C ILE A 120 -7.05 -14.82 19.87
N ILE A 121 -5.74 -14.91 20.07
CA ILE A 121 -5.09 -16.12 20.62
C ILE A 121 -5.31 -16.19 22.13
N ARG A 122 -5.21 -15.05 22.84
CA ARG A 122 -5.40 -14.96 24.29
C ARG A 122 -6.77 -15.46 24.73
N ASN A 123 -7.80 -15.29 23.89
CA ASN A 123 -9.16 -15.78 24.17
C ASN A 123 -9.22 -17.28 24.46
N PHE A 124 -8.29 -18.07 23.91
CA PHE A 124 -8.22 -19.52 24.20
C PHE A 124 -6.98 -19.92 25.00
N ASN A 125 -5.84 -19.24 24.83
CA ASN A 125 -4.61 -19.57 25.56
C ASN A 125 -3.64 -18.39 25.68
N ARG A 126 -3.49 -17.88 26.91
CA ARG A 126 -2.60 -16.76 27.26
C ARG A 126 -1.11 -17.03 26.98
N ASN A 127 -0.62 -18.24 27.29
CA ASN A 127 0.79 -18.60 27.04
C ASN A 127 1.08 -18.66 25.54
N ALA A 128 0.19 -19.27 24.76
CA ALA A 128 0.32 -19.34 23.31
C ALA A 128 0.29 -17.95 22.67
N ALA A 129 -0.54 -17.03 23.20
CA ALA A 129 -0.61 -15.65 22.71
C ALA A 129 0.72 -14.92 22.86
N VAL A 130 1.37 -15.01 24.02
CA VAL A 130 2.69 -14.39 24.23
C VAL A 130 3.76 -15.06 23.38
N MET A 131 3.69 -16.39 23.21
CA MET A 131 4.61 -17.13 22.34
C MET A 131 4.38 -16.85 20.85
N ALA A 132 3.26 -16.24 20.45
CA ALA A 132 2.97 -15.89 19.06
C ALA A 132 3.69 -14.61 18.60
N LEU A 133 3.96 -13.69 19.54
CA LEU A 133 4.53 -12.37 19.26
C LEU A 133 5.88 -12.39 18.53
N PRO A 134 6.82 -13.32 18.79
CA PRO A 134 8.09 -13.36 18.07
C PRO A 134 7.92 -13.56 16.56
N LEU A 135 6.96 -14.41 16.14
CA LEU A 135 6.67 -14.58 14.72
C LEU A 135 5.96 -13.36 14.16
N ALA A 136 4.95 -12.85 14.86
CA ALA A 136 4.19 -11.68 14.40
C ALA A 136 5.06 -10.43 14.23
N ALA A 137 6.12 -10.29 15.04
CA ALA A 137 7.07 -9.18 14.94
C ALA A 137 7.75 -9.12 13.57
N LEU A 138 7.98 -10.26 12.92
CA LEU A 138 8.63 -10.32 11.60
C LEU A 138 7.82 -9.68 10.46
N ILE A 139 6.64 -9.08 10.71
CA ILE A 139 5.87 -8.35 9.69
C ILE A 139 6.69 -7.27 8.96
N PHE A 140 7.67 -6.66 9.62
CA PHE A 140 8.55 -5.63 9.03
C PHE A 140 9.92 -6.16 8.58
N SER A 141 10.08 -7.48 8.52
CA SER A 141 11.28 -8.10 7.97
C SER A 141 11.27 -8.10 6.44
N HIS A 142 12.43 -8.18 5.82
CA HIS A 142 12.55 -8.41 4.39
C HIS A 142 12.20 -9.87 4.04
N PRO A 143 11.45 -10.14 2.95
CA PRO A 143 10.96 -9.19 1.94
C PRO A 143 9.66 -8.44 2.24
N LEU A 144 8.97 -8.74 3.34
CA LEU A 144 7.63 -8.23 3.65
C LEU A 144 7.58 -6.70 3.79
N SER A 145 8.65 -6.10 4.32
CA SER A 145 8.80 -4.64 4.44
C SER A 145 8.73 -3.90 3.10
N ILE A 146 8.99 -4.58 1.98
CA ILE A 146 8.83 -3.99 0.64
C ILE A 146 7.37 -3.69 0.34
N GLY A 147 6.43 -4.48 0.89
CA GLY A 147 4.99 -4.19 0.85
C GLY A 147 4.67 -2.76 1.31
N PHE A 148 5.36 -2.32 2.38
CA PHE A 148 5.21 -0.99 2.95
C PHE A 148 5.96 0.06 2.13
N ALA A 149 7.20 -0.23 1.72
CA ALA A 149 8.04 0.69 0.96
C ALA A 149 7.51 1.02 -0.45
N TRP A 150 6.86 0.04 -1.10
CA TRP A 150 6.37 0.14 -2.47
C TRP A 150 4.90 0.58 -2.57
N GLY A 151 4.20 0.83 -1.46
CA GLY A 151 2.84 1.37 -1.56
C GLY A 151 1.72 0.34 -1.68
N HIS A 152 1.89 -0.92 -1.25
CA HIS A 152 0.77 -1.89 -1.16
C HIS A 152 -0.23 -1.57 -0.02
N TRP A 153 -0.34 -0.30 0.34
CA TRP A 153 -1.00 0.21 1.54
C TRP A 153 -2.49 -0.09 1.62
N PRO A 154 -3.30 -0.02 0.54
CA PRO A 154 -4.70 -0.43 0.62
C PRO A 154 -4.85 -1.90 1.03
N SER A 155 -4.03 -2.80 0.48
CA SER A 155 -4.05 -4.21 0.90
C SER A 155 -3.60 -4.36 2.35
N LEU A 156 -2.49 -3.73 2.76
CA LEU A 156 -1.98 -3.83 4.14
C LEU A 156 -3.01 -3.32 5.18
N LEU A 157 -3.68 -2.19 4.90
CA LEU A 157 -4.74 -1.66 5.77
C LEU A 157 -5.99 -2.56 5.76
N ALA A 158 -6.38 -3.11 4.61
CA ALA A 158 -7.49 -4.05 4.52
C ALA A 158 -7.21 -5.35 5.29
N GLN A 159 -5.95 -5.79 5.35
CA GLN A 159 -5.51 -6.94 6.15
C GLN A 159 -5.66 -6.70 7.66
N PHE A 160 -5.43 -5.47 8.14
CA PHE A 160 -5.82 -5.10 9.51
C PHE A 160 -7.32 -5.26 9.73
N PHE A 161 -8.18 -4.74 8.83
CA PHE A 161 -9.63 -4.88 8.99
C PHE A 161 -10.10 -6.34 8.90
N LEU A 162 -9.43 -7.18 8.11
CA LEU A 162 -9.65 -8.63 8.07
C LEU A 162 -9.34 -9.31 9.41
N ILE A 163 -8.23 -8.93 10.06
CA ILE A 163 -7.89 -9.38 11.42
C ILE A 163 -8.94 -8.90 12.43
N ALA A 164 -9.36 -7.64 12.35
CA ALA A 164 -10.39 -7.08 13.23
C ALA A 164 -11.74 -7.78 13.03
N PHE A 165 -12.10 -8.13 11.79
CA PHE A 165 -13.28 -8.94 11.48
C PHE A 165 -13.18 -10.34 12.12
N ALA A 166 -12.02 -11.00 12.02
CA ALA A 166 -11.78 -12.28 12.68
C ALA A 166 -11.92 -12.19 14.21
N TRP A 167 -11.45 -11.11 14.82
CA TRP A 167 -11.67 -10.85 16.25
C TRP A 167 -13.15 -10.69 16.59
N CYS A 168 -13.92 -9.99 15.76
CA CYS A 168 -15.37 -9.88 15.95
C CYS A 168 -16.07 -11.24 15.89
N ILE A 169 -15.60 -12.16 15.03
CA ILE A 169 -16.11 -13.54 14.95
C ILE A 169 -15.74 -14.36 16.19
N VAL A 170 -14.54 -14.18 16.76
CA VAL A 170 -14.17 -14.78 18.06
C VAL A 170 -15.13 -14.32 19.17
N MET A 171 -15.56 -13.05 19.12
CA MET A 171 -16.45 -12.44 20.10
C MET A 171 -17.94 -12.49 19.69
N ILE A 172 -18.32 -13.40 18.79
CA ILE A 172 -19.67 -13.45 18.20
C ILE A 172 -20.79 -13.63 19.23
N ASP A 173 -20.51 -14.26 20.38
CA ASP A 173 -21.50 -14.51 21.43
C ASP A 173 -22.01 -13.20 22.09
N LEU A 174 -21.25 -12.10 22.02
CA LEU A 174 -21.69 -10.79 22.53
C LEU A 174 -22.95 -10.29 21.82
N GLU A 175 -23.89 -9.71 22.56
CA GLU A 175 -25.24 -9.36 22.08
C GLU A 175 -25.23 -8.52 20.78
N LYS A 176 -24.38 -7.50 20.73
CA LYS A 176 -24.29 -6.53 19.63
C LYS A 176 -23.05 -6.70 18.76
N SER A 177 -22.44 -7.89 18.73
CA SER A 177 -21.24 -8.16 17.92
C SER A 177 -21.45 -7.91 16.42
N TYR A 178 -22.69 -7.90 15.92
CA TYR A 178 -23.02 -7.56 14.53
C TYR A 178 -22.64 -6.12 14.14
N ILE A 179 -22.57 -5.17 15.09
CA ILE A 179 -22.16 -3.79 14.81
C ILE A 179 -20.68 -3.71 14.44
N PRO A 180 -19.72 -4.13 15.29
CA PRO A 180 -18.31 -4.11 14.91
C PRO A 180 -17.99 -5.07 13.76
N MET A 181 -18.73 -6.19 13.61
CA MET A 181 -18.64 -7.02 12.39
C MET A 181 -19.01 -6.24 11.12
N ALA A 182 -20.10 -5.47 11.16
CA ALA A 182 -20.50 -4.65 10.02
C ALA A 182 -19.46 -3.57 9.70
N ILE A 183 -18.99 -2.86 10.74
CA ILE A 183 -17.96 -1.81 10.59
C ILE A 183 -16.69 -2.37 9.95
N THR A 184 -16.20 -3.50 10.45
CA THR A 184 -14.98 -4.12 9.92
C THR A 184 -15.18 -4.63 8.49
N LEU A 185 -16.30 -5.31 8.19
CA LEU A 185 -16.59 -5.78 6.83
C LEU A 185 -16.75 -4.64 5.83
N THR A 186 -17.41 -3.55 6.23
CA THR A 186 -17.53 -2.32 5.42
C THR A 186 -16.16 -1.70 5.19
N SER A 187 -15.33 -1.64 6.24
CA SER A 187 -13.99 -1.08 6.14
C SER A 187 -13.12 -1.87 5.17
N ILE A 188 -13.21 -3.21 5.16
CA ILE A 188 -12.52 -4.05 4.17
C ILE A 188 -13.00 -3.67 2.75
N ALA A 189 -14.32 -3.67 2.51
CA ALA A 189 -14.90 -3.37 1.20
C ALA A 189 -14.54 -1.96 0.68
N LEU A 190 -14.42 -0.99 1.59
CA LEU A 190 -14.05 0.39 1.31
C LEU A 190 -12.53 0.67 1.39
N THR A 191 -11.70 -0.34 1.61
CA THR A 191 -10.23 -0.21 1.61
C THR A 191 -9.58 -1.01 0.49
N HIS A 192 -9.94 -2.28 0.33
CA HIS A 192 -9.48 -3.10 -0.78
C HIS A 192 -10.41 -4.32 -0.91
N THR A 193 -11.12 -4.41 -2.03
CA THR A 193 -12.18 -5.41 -2.24
C THR A 193 -11.65 -6.84 -2.32
N SER A 194 -10.36 -7.02 -2.60
CA SER A 194 -9.75 -8.36 -2.64
C SER A 194 -9.74 -9.04 -1.26
N GLU A 195 -9.44 -8.32 -0.18
CA GLU A 195 -9.49 -8.87 1.18
C GLU A 195 -10.90 -9.15 1.66
N ALA A 196 -11.93 -8.54 1.05
CA ALA A 196 -13.31 -8.91 1.33
C ALA A 196 -13.58 -10.37 0.90
N VAL A 197 -12.95 -10.84 -0.19
CA VAL A 197 -13.03 -12.24 -0.62
C VAL A 197 -12.38 -13.16 0.42
N PHE A 198 -11.21 -12.79 0.96
CA PHE A 198 -10.56 -13.56 2.03
C PHE A 198 -11.38 -13.58 3.33
N ALA A 199 -12.08 -12.49 3.66
CA ALA A 199 -13.03 -12.46 4.78
C ALA A 199 -14.18 -13.45 4.58
N LEU A 200 -14.72 -13.53 3.37
CA LEU A 200 -15.78 -14.49 3.02
C LEU A 200 -15.28 -15.94 3.06
N ILE A 201 -14.06 -16.22 2.60
CA ILE A 201 -13.43 -17.55 2.70
C ILE A 201 -13.30 -17.96 4.17
N PHE A 202 -12.77 -17.07 5.02
CA PHE A 202 -12.67 -17.33 6.46
C PHE A 202 -14.06 -17.59 7.08
N LEU A 203 -15.05 -16.77 6.77
CA LEU A 203 -16.41 -16.91 7.28
C LEU A 203 -17.05 -18.24 6.83
N ALA A 204 -16.88 -18.62 5.56
CA ALA A 204 -17.38 -19.88 5.02
C ALA A 204 -16.74 -21.09 5.74
N MET A 205 -15.42 -21.06 5.93
CA MET A 205 -14.71 -22.09 6.70
C MET A 205 -15.19 -22.16 8.15
N PHE A 206 -15.36 -21.02 8.81
CA PHE A 206 -15.87 -20.96 10.19
C PHE A 206 -17.27 -21.55 10.33
N LEU A 207 -18.18 -21.18 9.44
CA LEU A 207 -19.54 -21.71 9.43
C LEU A 207 -19.57 -23.21 9.11
N ALA A 208 -18.78 -23.67 8.14
CA ALA A 208 -18.68 -25.08 7.80
C ALA A 208 -18.20 -25.91 9.00
N ILE A 209 -17.16 -25.46 9.69
CA ILE A 209 -16.60 -26.16 10.85
C ILE A 209 -17.60 -26.20 12.01
N LYS A 210 -18.28 -25.09 12.30
CA LYS A 210 -19.36 -25.08 13.30
C LYS A 210 -20.54 -25.98 12.91
N PHE A 211 -20.89 -26.02 11.63
CA PHE A 211 -21.97 -26.87 11.12
C PHE A 211 -21.64 -28.36 11.29
N PHE A 212 -20.48 -28.81 10.80
CA PHE A 212 -20.04 -30.20 10.93
C PHE A 212 -19.73 -30.59 12.38
N GLY A 213 -19.28 -29.64 13.20
CA GLY A 213 -19.12 -29.78 14.65
C GLY A 213 -20.42 -29.74 15.45
N LYS A 214 -21.58 -29.53 14.79
CA LYS A 214 -22.91 -29.39 15.42
C LYS A 214 -22.97 -28.30 16.50
N SER A 215 -22.14 -27.27 16.40
CA SER A 215 -22.03 -26.14 17.34
C SER A 215 -22.55 -24.82 16.77
N LEU A 216 -23.11 -24.83 15.55
CA LEU A 216 -23.67 -23.66 14.89
C LEU A 216 -24.98 -23.21 15.55
N LYS A 217 -24.98 -22.03 16.17
CA LYS A 217 -26.17 -21.43 16.78
C LYS A 217 -26.93 -20.58 15.75
N LYS A 218 -28.27 -20.60 15.81
CA LYS A 218 -29.12 -19.69 15.00
C LYS A 218 -28.82 -18.21 15.25
N SER A 219 -28.42 -17.86 16.47
CA SER A 219 -27.99 -16.51 16.85
C SER A 219 -26.78 -16.04 16.04
N ASP A 220 -25.82 -16.93 15.78
CA ASP A 220 -24.59 -16.61 15.07
C ASP A 220 -24.91 -16.25 13.63
N ILE A 221 -25.73 -17.08 12.97
CA ILE A 221 -26.23 -16.83 11.61
C ILE A 221 -26.95 -15.49 11.55
N LYS A 222 -27.88 -15.22 12.49
CA LYS A 222 -28.63 -13.95 12.53
C LYS A 222 -27.69 -12.75 12.61
N LYS A 223 -26.70 -12.78 13.50
CA LYS A 223 -25.74 -11.67 13.69
C LYS A 223 -24.87 -11.45 12.45
N ILE A 224 -24.38 -12.53 11.84
CA ILE A 224 -23.62 -12.48 10.58
C ILE A 224 -24.47 -11.90 9.45
N THR A 225 -25.72 -12.35 9.30
CA THR A 225 -26.64 -11.84 8.27
C THR A 225 -26.93 -10.34 8.46
N ILE A 226 -27.20 -9.90 9.68
CA ILE A 226 -27.43 -8.48 9.98
C ILE A 226 -26.17 -7.66 9.64
N ALA A 227 -24.99 -8.14 10.05
CA ALA A 227 -23.73 -7.45 9.76
C ALA A 227 -23.49 -7.32 8.25
N PHE A 228 -23.78 -8.38 7.48
CA PHE A 228 -23.66 -8.37 6.03
C PHE A 228 -24.63 -7.38 5.38
N ILE A 229 -25.90 -7.35 5.80
CA ILE A 229 -26.90 -6.39 5.28
C ILE A 229 -26.46 -4.96 5.54
N ILE A 230 -26.03 -4.64 6.76
CA ILE A 230 -25.52 -3.30 7.10
C ILE A 230 -24.32 -2.98 6.22
N SER A 231 -23.38 -3.92 6.08
CA SER A 231 -22.17 -3.68 5.30
C SER A 231 -22.44 -3.40 3.83
N VAL A 232 -23.34 -4.18 3.21
CA VAL A 232 -23.77 -3.95 1.83
C VAL A 232 -24.46 -2.61 1.71
N ALA A 233 -25.38 -2.27 2.62
CA ALA A 233 -26.12 -1.01 2.58
C ALA A 233 -25.18 0.22 2.68
N VAL A 234 -24.20 0.19 3.58
CA VAL A 234 -23.25 1.30 3.79
C VAL A 234 -22.24 1.40 2.64
N SER A 235 -21.77 0.26 2.10
CA SER A 235 -20.80 0.25 1.01
C SER A 235 -21.41 0.38 -0.38
N LEU A 236 -22.74 0.31 -0.52
CA LEU A 236 -23.45 0.20 -1.80
C LEU A 236 -23.03 1.25 -2.81
N TYR A 237 -22.98 2.52 -2.39
CA TYR A 237 -22.62 3.65 -3.26
C TYR A 237 -21.24 3.44 -3.90
N TYR A 238 -20.24 3.08 -3.09
CA TYR A 238 -18.90 2.81 -3.57
C TYR A 238 -18.83 1.52 -4.40
N LEU A 239 -19.51 0.45 -3.99
CA LEU A 239 -19.53 -0.81 -4.74
C LEU A 239 -20.06 -0.62 -6.17
N ILE A 240 -21.04 0.26 -6.37
CA ILE A 240 -21.52 0.63 -7.71
C ILE A 240 -20.40 1.30 -8.53
N ILE A 241 -19.64 2.22 -7.94
CA ILE A 241 -18.50 2.87 -8.61
C ILE A 241 -17.44 1.81 -8.95
N PHE A 242 -17.08 0.96 -7.99
CA PHE A 242 -16.12 -0.13 -8.18
C PHE A 242 -16.51 -1.08 -9.32
N MET A 243 -17.79 -1.47 -9.39
CA MET A 243 -18.30 -2.35 -10.45
C MET A 243 -18.20 -1.73 -11.84
N ASN A 244 -18.32 -0.41 -11.95
CA ASN A 244 -18.26 0.30 -13.22
C ASN A 244 -16.86 0.81 -13.58
N SER A 245 -15.90 0.74 -12.65
CA SER A 245 -14.51 1.13 -12.83
C SER A 245 -13.63 -0.12 -12.77
N TRP A 246 -13.05 -0.43 -11.60
CA TRP A 246 -12.12 -1.53 -11.35
C TRP A 246 -12.59 -2.89 -11.87
N ALA A 247 -13.81 -3.31 -11.51
CA ALA A 247 -14.29 -4.64 -11.90
C ALA A 247 -14.48 -4.78 -13.43
N LYS A 248 -14.71 -3.67 -14.12
CA LYS A 248 -14.90 -3.63 -15.59
C LYS A 248 -13.58 -3.50 -16.33
N ALA A 249 -12.66 -2.68 -15.82
CA ALA A 249 -11.35 -2.45 -16.42
C ALA A 249 -10.38 -3.61 -16.17
N GLN A 250 -10.44 -4.19 -14.96
CA GLN A 250 -9.64 -5.32 -14.53
C GLN A 250 -10.57 -6.42 -14.01
N PRO A 251 -11.37 -7.05 -14.89
CA PRO A 251 -12.23 -8.15 -14.48
C PRO A 251 -11.37 -9.26 -13.89
N TYR A 252 -11.93 -9.94 -12.89
CA TYR A 252 -11.27 -11.12 -12.34
C TYR A 252 -11.02 -12.12 -13.47
N SER A 253 -9.74 -12.42 -13.69
CA SER A 253 -9.30 -13.51 -14.54
C SER A 253 -8.74 -14.62 -13.65
N PHE A 254 -9.15 -15.85 -13.92
CA PHE A 254 -8.53 -16.99 -13.29
C PHE A 254 -7.07 -17.07 -13.75
N ALA A 255 -6.13 -16.83 -12.84
CA ALA A 255 -4.70 -16.81 -13.14
C ALA A 255 -3.94 -17.68 -12.14
N VAL A 256 -3.12 -18.60 -12.67
CA VAL A 256 -2.19 -19.39 -11.88
C VAL A 256 -0.82 -18.75 -11.96
N GLU A 257 -0.33 -18.26 -10.82
CA GLU A 257 0.96 -17.59 -10.74
C GLU A 257 1.79 -18.22 -9.62
N PRO A 258 2.72 -19.15 -9.95
CA PRO A 258 3.53 -19.81 -8.94
C PRO A 258 4.57 -18.87 -8.33
N VAL A 259 4.96 -17.82 -9.06
CA VAL A 259 5.96 -16.82 -8.67
C VAL A 259 5.45 -15.43 -8.99
N TRP A 260 5.65 -14.49 -8.08
CA TRP A 260 5.40 -13.08 -8.34
C TRP A 260 6.63 -12.46 -9.01
N GLN A 261 6.62 -12.43 -10.34
CA GLN A 261 7.75 -11.86 -11.10
C GLN A 261 7.91 -10.36 -10.80
N GLY A 262 9.16 -9.91 -10.68
CA GLY A 262 9.49 -8.50 -10.43
C GLY A 262 9.12 -7.97 -9.03
N ASN A 263 8.55 -8.81 -8.15
CA ASN A 263 8.19 -8.43 -6.78
C ASN A 263 8.74 -9.46 -5.80
N PRO A 264 9.08 -9.04 -4.58
CA PRO A 264 9.71 -9.93 -3.61
C PRO A 264 8.63 -10.77 -2.92
N GLY A 265 8.26 -11.89 -3.55
CA GLY A 265 7.30 -12.83 -3.02
C GLY A 265 7.78 -13.47 -1.71
N PHE A 266 6.88 -13.62 -0.75
CA PHE A 266 7.12 -14.38 0.47
C PHE A 266 6.55 -15.80 0.34
N TYR A 267 7.29 -16.81 0.78
CA TYR A 267 6.97 -18.23 0.65
C TYR A 267 7.15 -18.94 1.98
N MET A 268 6.53 -20.11 2.14
CA MET A 268 6.64 -20.87 3.39
C MET A 268 8.09 -21.19 3.74
N ALA A 269 8.92 -21.50 2.73
CA ALA A 269 10.35 -21.76 2.93
C ALA A 269 11.10 -20.59 3.59
N ASN A 270 10.61 -19.36 3.46
CA ASN A 270 11.23 -18.18 4.07
C ASN A 270 11.08 -18.13 5.60
N PHE A 271 10.25 -18.98 6.22
CA PHE A 271 10.20 -19.11 7.67
C PHE A 271 11.36 -19.95 8.25
N GLY A 272 12.09 -20.69 7.42
CA GLY A 272 13.26 -21.47 7.84
C GLY A 272 12.95 -22.40 9.02
N ILE A 273 13.79 -22.34 10.06
CA ILE A 273 13.63 -23.16 11.27
C ILE A 273 12.32 -22.88 12.03
N LEU A 274 11.71 -21.70 11.86
CA LEU A 274 10.44 -21.36 12.50
C LEU A 274 9.28 -22.22 11.99
N LEU A 275 9.42 -22.83 10.80
CA LEU A 275 8.45 -23.77 10.25
C LEU A 275 8.19 -24.97 11.17
N ILE A 276 9.18 -25.41 11.94
CA ILE A 276 9.01 -26.55 12.86
C ILE A 276 7.89 -26.24 13.86
N PHE A 277 7.90 -25.04 14.43
CA PHE A 277 6.88 -24.61 15.40
C PHE A 277 5.52 -24.37 14.74
N ILE A 278 5.50 -23.79 13.52
CA ILE A 278 4.27 -23.60 12.75
C ILE A 278 3.64 -24.96 12.42
N ALA A 279 4.42 -25.91 11.90
CA ALA A 279 3.96 -27.25 11.53
C ALA A 279 3.45 -28.01 12.76
N ALA A 280 4.15 -27.95 13.89
CA ALA A 280 3.67 -28.52 15.15
C ALA A 280 2.32 -27.90 15.57
N GLY A 281 2.17 -26.58 15.48
CA GLY A 281 0.92 -25.88 15.76
C GLY A 281 -0.23 -26.32 14.88
N ILE A 282 0.01 -26.46 13.57
CA ILE A 282 -0.96 -26.99 12.61
C ILE A 282 -1.38 -28.40 13.04
N LEU A 283 -0.42 -29.31 13.24
CA LEU A 283 -0.71 -30.70 13.64
C LEU A 283 -1.52 -30.76 14.94
N PHE A 284 -1.12 -30.01 15.98
CA PHE A 284 -1.85 -29.98 17.24
C PHE A 284 -3.25 -29.40 17.11
N SER A 285 -3.47 -28.43 16.21
CA SER A 285 -4.80 -27.86 15.97
C SER A 285 -5.74 -28.82 15.26
N LEU A 286 -5.24 -29.67 14.35
CA LEU A 286 -6.05 -30.63 13.59
C LEU A 286 -6.67 -31.72 14.49
N PHE A 287 -6.04 -32.06 15.61
CA PHE A 287 -6.63 -33.00 16.59
C PHE A 287 -7.91 -32.46 17.25
N ARG A 288 -8.22 -31.17 17.10
CA ARG A 288 -9.41 -30.50 17.65
C ARG A 288 -10.32 -29.94 16.56
N LEU A 289 -10.41 -30.61 15.41
CA LEU A 289 -11.14 -30.08 14.25
C LEU A 289 -12.64 -29.82 14.54
N LYS A 290 -13.30 -30.67 15.35
CA LYS A 290 -14.75 -30.58 15.62
C LYS A 290 -15.13 -29.43 16.56
N ASP A 291 -14.22 -29.05 17.43
CA ASP A 291 -14.33 -27.98 18.43
C ASP A 291 -13.30 -26.87 18.18
N MET A 292 -12.87 -26.72 16.93
CA MET A 292 -11.75 -25.87 16.58
C MET A 292 -12.08 -24.41 16.89
N HIS A 293 -11.24 -23.81 17.74
CA HIS A 293 -11.39 -22.40 18.08
C HIS A 293 -11.25 -21.52 16.83
N ALA A 294 -12.02 -20.43 16.77
CA ALA A 294 -12.05 -19.52 15.61
C ALA A 294 -10.66 -19.01 15.18
N SER A 295 -9.74 -18.84 16.14
CA SER A 295 -8.34 -18.45 15.86
C SER A 295 -7.63 -19.43 14.92
N PHE A 296 -7.79 -20.74 15.11
CA PHE A 296 -7.17 -21.74 14.22
C PHE A 296 -7.85 -21.76 12.86
N VAL A 297 -9.18 -21.61 12.81
CA VAL A 297 -9.93 -21.47 11.55
C VAL A 297 -9.39 -20.28 10.76
N PHE A 298 -9.16 -19.14 11.43
CA PHE A 298 -8.57 -17.96 10.84
C PHE A 298 -7.17 -18.23 10.29
N GLY A 299 -6.29 -18.84 11.10
CA GLY A 299 -4.96 -19.25 10.67
C GLY A 299 -4.98 -20.16 9.43
N PHE A 300 -5.87 -21.16 9.39
CA PHE A 300 -6.03 -22.04 8.23
C PHE A 300 -6.56 -21.30 7.00
N ALA A 301 -7.56 -20.43 7.16
CA ALA A 301 -8.12 -19.65 6.07
C ALA A 301 -7.06 -18.75 5.43
N MET A 302 -6.21 -18.11 6.23
CA MET A 302 -5.13 -17.24 5.74
C MET A 302 -3.96 -18.03 5.14
N LEU A 303 -3.65 -19.21 5.69
CA LEU A 303 -2.68 -20.14 5.11
C LEU A 303 -3.13 -20.59 3.71
N LEU A 304 -4.35 -21.13 3.62
CA LEU A 304 -4.95 -21.57 2.35
C LEU A 304 -5.10 -20.41 1.37
N GLY A 305 -5.55 -19.25 1.85
CA GLY A 305 -5.67 -18.01 1.09
C GLY A 305 -4.37 -17.63 0.38
N GLY A 306 -3.24 -17.75 1.06
CA GLY A 306 -1.93 -17.45 0.47
C GLY A 306 -1.46 -18.48 -0.56
N PHE A 307 -2.05 -19.68 -0.59
CA PHE A 307 -1.81 -20.71 -1.62
C PHE A 307 -2.81 -20.65 -2.79
N LEU A 308 -3.80 -19.76 -2.76
CA LEU A 308 -4.79 -19.66 -3.85
C LEU A 308 -4.20 -19.15 -5.17
N ASN A 309 -2.97 -18.63 -5.18
CA ASN A 309 -2.22 -18.32 -6.40
C ASN A 309 -2.04 -19.55 -7.30
N TYR A 310 -2.05 -20.76 -6.74
CA TYR A 310 -1.97 -22.02 -7.49
C TYR A 310 -3.31 -22.47 -8.09
N ILE A 311 -4.42 -21.83 -7.69
CA ILE A 311 -5.78 -22.20 -8.11
C ILE A 311 -6.61 -20.97 -8.51
N GLY A 312 -5.97 -19.97 -9.12
CA GLY A 312 -6.66 -18.92 -9.89
C GLY A 312 -6.65 -17.52 -9.30
N PHE A 313 -6.14 -17.30 -8.07
CA PHE A 313 -6.16 -15.98 -7.43
C PHE A 313 -4.94 -15.10 -7.78
N GLY A 314 -3.99 -15.61 -8.58
CA GLY A 314 -2.80 -14.88 -9.02
C GLY A 314 -2.09 -14.07 -7.93
N LEU A 315 -1.70 -12.84 -8.27
CA LEU A 315 -1.00 -11.87 -7.42
C LEU A 315 -1.73 -11.55 -6.11
N ARG A 316 -3.07 -11.62 -6.07
CA ARG A 316 -3.85 -11.25 -4.88
C ARG A 316 -3.56 -12.17 -3.70
N ALA A 317 -3.28 -13.45 -3.96
CA ALA A 317 -2.86 -14.38 -2.92
C ALA A 317 -1.46 -14.06 -2.38
N PHE A 318 -0.57 -13.46 -3.17
CA PHE A 318 0.74 -13.00 -2.67
C PHE A 318 0.62 -11.79 -1.74
N GLN A 319 -0.29 -10.86 -2.04
CA GLN A 319 -0.54 -9.68 -1.18
C GLN A 319 -0.95 -10.10 0.25
N LEU A 320 -1.74 -11.17 0.39
CA LEU A 320 -2.10 -11.74 1.70
C LEU A 320 -0.87 -12.24 2.49
N ARG A 321 0.20 -12.63 1.79
CA ARG A 321 1.41 -13.17 2.44
C ARG A 321 2.22 -12.09 3.16
N PHE A 322 1.97 -10.81 2.88
CA PHE A 322 2.60 -9.72 3.63
C PHE A 322 2.30 -9.80 5.15
N PHE A 323 1.15 -10.35 5.54
CA PHE A 323 0.81 -10.60 6.95
C PHE A 323 0.95 -12.06 7.37
N TRP A 324 1.57 -12.95 6.57
CA TRP A 324 1.77 -14.34 7.00
C TRP A 324 2.46 -14.50 8.36
N PRO A 325 3.48 -13.70 8.75
CA PRO A 325 4.01 -13.80 10.10
C PRO A 325 2.97 -13.51 11.18
N VAL A 326 2.01 -12.62 10.92
CA VAL A 326 0.91 -12.30 11.83
C VAL A 326 -0.15 -13.39 11.81
N TYR A 327 -0.62 -13.83 10.64
CA TYR A 327 -1.64 -14.87 10.54
C TYR A 327 -1.18 -16.23 11.08
N LEU A 328 0.03 -16.64 10.72
CA LEU A 328 0.60 -17.94 11.12
C LEU A 328 1.18 -17.91 12.54
N SER A 329 1.23 -16.73 13.19
CA SER A 329 1.57 -16.62 14.61
C SER A 329 0.63 -17.44 15.51
N VAL A 330 -0.61 -17.65 15.08
CA VAL A 330 -1.57 -18.53 15.77
C VAL A 330 -1.00 -19.94 15.91
N PHE A 331 -0.49 -20.51 14.81
CA PHE A 331 0.10 -21.84 14.81
C PHE A 331 1.45 -21.85 15.51
N PHE A 332 2.32 -20.87 15.23
CA PHE A 332 3.63 -20.78 15.86
C PHE A 332 3.54 -20.70 17.39
N GLY A 333 2.74 -19.76 17.92
CA GLY A 333 2.61 -19.57 19.36
C GLY A 333 2.03 -20.79 20.06
N PHE A 334 1.04 -21.44 19.45
CA PHE A 334 0.46 -22.67 19.97
C PHE A 334 1.43 -23.85 19.90
N GLY A 335 2.10 -24.06 18.77
CA GLY A 335 3.07 -25.13 18.55
C GLY A 335 4.28 -25.01 19.46
N ALA A 336 4.86 -23.80 19.58
CA ALA A 336 5.97 -23.52 20.49
C ALA A 336 5.58 -23.77 21.95
N TYR A 337 4.41 -23.29 22.38
CA TYR A 337 3.91 -23.56 23.72
C TYR A 337 3.73 -25.07 23.98
N MET A 338 3.11 -25.80 23.04
CA MET A 338 2.87 -27.24 23.20
C MET A 338 4.16 -28.06 23.25
N LEU A 339 5.11 -27.80 22.33
CA LEU A 339 6.39 -28.49 22.30
C LEU A 339 7.21 -28.25 23.57
N LEU A 340 7.31 -27.00 24.02
CA LEU A 340 8.09 -26.67 25.20
C LEU A 340 7.45 -27.20 26.50
N LYS A 341 6.11 -27.28 26.54
CA LYS A 341 5.39 -27.90 27.65
C LYS A 341 5.65 -29.40 27.79
N LEU A 342 6.08 -30.09 26.74
CA LEU A 342 6.53 -31.50 26.84
C LEU A 342 7.81 -31.62 27.67
N LEU A 343 8.66 -30.59 27.67
CA LEU A 343 9.93 -30.57 28.41
C LEU A 343 9.75 -30.11 29.86
N VAL A 344 8.78 -29.22 30.12
CA VAL A 344 8.56 -28.62 31.45
C VAL A 344 7.14 -28.91 31.94
N LYS A 345 7.02 -29.82 32.93
CA LYS A 345 5.73 -30.28 33.48
C LYS A 345 4.87 -29.16 34.08
N LYS A 346 5.48 -28.15 34.71
CA LYS A 346 4.78 -26.99 35.32
C LYS A 346 5.10 -25.70 34.54
N TRP A 347 4.40 -25.50 33.43
CA TRP A 347 4.56 -24.30 32.61
C TRP A 347 3.93 -23.07 33.28
N SER A 348 4.64 -21.95 33.29
CA SER A 348 4.18 -20.68 33.87
C SER A 348 4.26 -19.56 32.84
N MET A 349 3.45 -18.52 33.04
CA MET A 349 3.40 -17.35 32.16
C MET A 349 4.77 -16.65 32.04
N ALA A 350 5.54 -16.64 33.12
CA ALA A 350 6.89 -16.06 33.13
C ALA A 350 7.82 -16.75 32.10
N TYR A 351 7.74 -18.07 31.95
CA TYR A 351 8.54 -18.78 30.95
C TYR A 351 8.19 -18.35 29.53
N SER A 352 6.89 -18.27 29.20
CA SER A 352 6.44 -17.79 27.90
C SER A 352 6.88 -16.36 27.62
N ALA A 353 6.79 -15.46 28.61
CA ALA A 353 7.26 -14.08 28.46
C ALA A 353 8.77 -13.99 28.23
N ILE A 354 9.57 -14.67 29.05
CA ILE A 354 11.05 -14.66 28.94
C ILE A 354 11.48 -15.22 27.58
N ILE A 355 10.91 -16.35 27.16
CA ILE A 355 11.25 -16.98 25.88
C ILE A 355 10.80 -16.10 24.72
N SER A 356 9.61 -15.49 24.81
CA SER A 356 9.11 -14.57 23.78
C SER A 356 10.03 -13.36 23.62
N VAL A 357 10.43 -12.73 24.72
CA VAL A 357 11.40 -11.61 24.70
C VAL A 357 12.73 -12.06 24.10
N ALA A 358 13.28 -13.20 24.54
CA ALA A 358 14.53 -13.72 24.02
C ALA A 358 14.46 -14.00 22.51
N LEU A 359 13.36 -14.58 22.03
CA LEU A 359 13.15 -14.84 20.61
C LEU A 359 12.97 -13.56 19.80
N VAL A 360 12.22 -12.58 20.29
CA VAL A 360 12.08 -11.27 19.62
C VAL A 360 13.46 -10.62 19.49
N LEU A 361 14.24 -10.55 20.58
CA LEU A 361 15.59 -9.98 20.56
C LEU A 361 16.51 -10.74 19.60
N LEU A 362 16.45 -12.07 19.61
CA LEU A 362 17.22 -12.92 18.70
C LEU A 362 16.87 -12.63 17.23
N LEU A 363 15.58 -12.61 16.90
CA LEU A 363 15.08 -12.44 15.53
C LEU A 363 15.27 -11.02 14.99
N VAL A 364 15.28 -10.03 15.87
CA VAL A 364 15.58 -8.63 15.50
C VAL A 364 17.09 -8.40 15.34
N SER A 365 17.92 -9.04 16.16
CA SER A 365 19.35 -8.70 16.27
C SER A 365 20.29 -9.64 15.51
N ILE A 366 19.91 -10.90 15.29
CA ILE A 366 20.79 -11.94 14.76
C ILE A 366 20.31 -12.43 13.40
N LYS A 367 21.23 -12.40 12.42
CA LYS A 367 21.01 -12.99 11.10
C LYS A 367 21.03 -14.51 11.18
N LEU A 368 19.85 -15.11 11.21
CA LEU A 368 19.65 -16.56 11.16
C LEU A 368 19.42 -17.01 9.71
N PRO A 369 20.19 -17.98 9.20
CA PRO A 369 20.00 -18.51 7.86
C PRO A 369 18.56 -18.98 7.61
N GLY A 370 17.96 -18.54 6.51
CA GLY A 370 16.61 -18.94 6.10
C GLY A 370 15.47 -18.35 6.93
N VAL A 371 15.75 -17.46 7.88
CA VAL A 371 14.72 -16.73 8.66
C VAL A 371 14.65 -15.28 8.17
N PRO A 372 13.46 -14.67 8.05
CA PRO A 372 13.31 -13.30 7.57
C PRO A 372 14.08 -12.32 8.48
N GLN A 373 14.72 -11.32 7.88
CA GLN A 373 15.62 -10.41 8.58
C GLN A 373 15.13 -8.98 8.49
N TYR A 374 15.31 -8.22 9.57
CA TYR A 374 15.12 -6.78 9.52
C TYR A 374 16.26 -6.16 8.73
N ASN A 375 15.91 -5.45 7.66
CA ASN A 375 16.85 -4.67 6.89
C ASN A 375 16.65 -3.20 7.22
N LYS A 376 17.75 -2.50 7.53
CA LYS A 376 17.72 -1.06 7.67
C LYS A 376 17.49 -0.42 6.31
N PHE A 377 16.48 0.44 6.19
CA PHE A 377 16.37 1.31 5.01
C PHE A 377 17.41 2.42 5.17
N SER A 378 18.25 2.60 4.15
CA SER A 378 19.38 3.53 4.18
C SER A 378 19.25 4.66 3.15
N SER A 379 18.05 4.87 2.63
CA SER A 379 17.78 5.86 1.59
C SER A 379 16.39 6.49 1.83
N PRO A 380 16.23 7.80 1.51
CA PRO A 380 14.92 8.45 1.48
C PRO A 380 13.96 7.87 0.43
N GLY A 381 14.43 7.01 -0.47
CA GLY A 381 13.65 6.45 -1.56
C GLY A 381 13.98 7.12 -2.89
N ILE A 382 12.97 7.29 -3.74
CA ILE A 382 13.09 7.89 -5.08
C ILE A 382 13.13 9.42 -5.01
N MET A 383 12.41 10.03 -4.06
CA MET A 383 12.33 11.48 -3.93
C MET A 383 13.52 12.04 -3.17
N ASP A 384 14.04 13.18 -3.63
CA ASP A 384 14.98 14.00 -2.90
C ASP A 384 14.44 15.43 -2.72
N SER A 385 15.15 16.21 -1.90
CA SER A 385 14.76 17.59 -1.57
C SER A 385 14.79 18.54 -2.77
N TYR A 386 15.63 18.30 -3.78
CA TYR A 386 15.74 19.19 -4.94
C TYR A 386 14.56 19.00 -5.90
N HIS A 387 14.20 17.75 -6.19
CA HIS A 387 13.01 17.45 -6.98
C HIS A 387 11.74 17.84 -6.25
N TRP A 388 11.66 17.58 -4.94
CA TRP A 388 10.51 18.00 -4.14
C TRP A 388 10.31 19.52 -4.16
N ALA A 389 11.40 20.30 -3.97
CA ALA A 389 11.33 21.75 -4.03
C ALA A 389 10.83 22.26 -5.40
N ALA A 390 11.23 21.61 -6.51
CA ALA A 390 10.74 21.94 -7.84
C ALA A 390 9.25 21.65 -8.00
N LEU A 391 8.77 20.48 -7.55
CA LEU A 391 7.36 20.10 -7.60
C LEU A 391 6.49 21.00 -6.72
N GLU A 392 6.94 21.32 -5.51
CA GLU A 392 6.27 22.29 -4.64
C GLU A 392 6.23 23.69 -5.27
N TRP A 393 7.33 24.12 -5.89
CA TRP A 393 7.39 25.41 -6.58
C TRP A 393 6.36 25.45 -7.71
N LEU A 394 6.28 24.40 -8.54
CA LEU A 394 5.27 24.28 -9.59
C LEU A 394 3.86 24.37 -9.02
N SER A 395 3.56 23.60 -7.96
CA SER A 395 2.23 23.60 -7.34
C SER A 395 1.82 24.97 -6.79
N LYS A 396 2.76 25.72 -6.21
CA LYS A 396 2.48 26.98 -5.49
C LYS A 396 2.56 28.23 -6.37
N ASN A 397 3.35 28.21 -7.46
CA ASN A 397 3.70 29.41 -8.22
C ASN A 397 3.19 29.45 -9.67
N THR A 398 2.49 28.41 -10.14
CA THR A 398 1.95 28.36 -11.53
C THR A 398 0.42 28.46 -11.53
N GLU A 399 -0.22 28.86 -12.64
CA GLU A 399 -1.68 28.82 -12.75
C GLU A 399 -2.21 27.38 -12.74
N ALA A 400 -3.41 27.16 -12.21
CA ALA A 400 -3.97 25.81 -12.07
C ALA A 400 -4.13 25.05 -13.40
N ASP A 401 -4.34 25.75 -14.51
CA ASP A 401 -4.50 25.17 -15.84
C ASP A 401 -3.21 25.10 -16.66
N SER A 402 -2.07 25.53 -16.11
CA SER A 402 -0.77 25.41 -16.76
C SER A 402 -0.43 23.96 -17.10
N LYS A 403 0.21 23.77 -18.25
CA LYS A 403 0.76 22.49 -18.71
C LYS A 403 2.26 22.44 -18.52
N ILE A 404 2.72 21.36 -17.89
CA ILE A 404 4.13 21.15 -17.58
C ILE A 404 4.69 20.06 -18.49
N TYR A 405 5.85 20.30 -19.10
CA TYR A 405 6.57 19.28 -19.85
C TYR A 405 7.83 18.88 -19.11
N PHE A 406 7.92 17.61 -18.72
CA PHE A 406 9.11 17.03 -18.13
C PHE A 406 9.97 16.41 -19.22
N PHE A 407 11.16 16.97 -19.43
CA PHE A 407 12.20 16.27 -20.17
C PHE A 407 12.74 15.10 -19.37
N TYR A 408 13.71 14.37 -19.92
CA TYR A 408 14.23 13.18 -19.27
C TYR A 408 14.79 13.51 -17.88
N GLY A 409 14.49 12.64 -16.91
CA GLY A 409 15.05 12.63 -15.57
C GLY A 409 14.96 11.21 -15.00
N ASP A 410 15.94 10.81 -14.21
CA ASP A 410 16.08 9.42 -13.76
C ASP A 410 14.84 8.93 -12.99
N ILE A 411 14.18 9.85 -12.28
CA ILE A 411 13.03 9.54 -11.43
C ILE A 411 11.68 9.71 -12.15
N TYR A 412 11.61 10.41 -13.28
CA TYR A 412 10.34 10.81 -13.90
C TYR A 412 9.54 9.64 -14.50
N SER A 413 10.19 8.50 -14.75
CA SER A 413 9.49 7.24 -15.09
C SER A 413 8.55 6.74 -13.97
N GLN A 414 8.73 7.21 -12.74
CA GLN A 414 7.85 6.94 -11.60
C GLN A 414 6.72 7.98 -11.55
N ASP A 415 5.94 8.03 -12.64
CA ASP A 415 4.99 9.07 -13.02
C ASP A 415 4.10 9.64 -11.90
N ALA A 416 3.67 8.82 -10.93
CA ALA A 416 2.82 9.27 -9.86
C ALA A 416 3.46 10.35 -8.97
N LEU A 417 4.79 10.42 -8.90
CA LEU A 417 5.48 11.49 -8.18
C LEU A 417 5.29 12.86 -8.84
N LEU A 418 5.23 12.91 -10.18
CA LEU A 418 5.06 14.15 -10.95
C LEU A 418 3.72 14.83 -10.68
N ARG A 419 2.72 14.05 -10.26
CA ARG A 419 1.39 14.53 -9.87
C ARG A 419 1.44 15.46 -8.65
N ASN A 420 2.54 15.49 -7.88
CA ASN A 420 2.76 16.47 -6.81
C ASN A 420 2.96 17.90 -7.32
N SER A 421 3.22 18.10 -8.63
CA SER A 421 3.11 19.43 -9.24
C SER A 421 1.69 20.00 -9.20
N LYS A 422 0.68 19.14 -8.97
CA LYS A 422 -0.75 19.47 -9.00
C LYS A 422 -1.18 20.15 -10.31
N ARG A 423 -0.48 19.85 -11.42
CA ARG A 423 -0.75 20.37 -12.78
C ARG A 423 -0.88 19.23 -13.79
N LEU A 424 -1.47 19.55 -14.93
CA LEU A 424 -1.43 18.64 -16.06
C LEU A 424 0.01 18.56 -16.56
N HIS A 425 0.57 17.36 -16.60
CA HIS A 425 1.96 17.17 -16.99
C HIS A 425 2.09 16.15 -18.11
N TYR A 426 3.13 16.33 -18.91
CA TYR A 426 3.56 15.43 -19.95
C TYR A 426 5.02 15.10 -19.71
N GLN A 427 5.46 13.93 -20.14
CA GLN A 427 6.86 13.52 -20.07
C GLN A 427 7.32 13.02 -21.42
N VAL A 428 8.59 13.28 -21.74
CA VAL A 428 9.20 12.75 -22.95
C VAL A 428 9.32 11.23 -22.88
N ASP A 429 9.04 10.56 -23.99
CA ASP A 429 9.31 9.13 -24.13
C ASP A 429 10.84 8.89 -24.09
N PRO A 430 11.35 8.05 -23.18
CA PRO A 430 12.79 7.82 -23.05
C PRO A 430 13.45 7.31 -24.33
N ASP A 431 12.75 6.47 -25.12
CA ASP A 431 13.30 5.92 -26.36
C ASP A 431 13.44 7.00 -27.44
N ASP A 432 12.44 7.89 -27.59
CA ASP A 432 12.53 9.04 -28.49
C ASP A 432 13.60 10.04 -28.05
N PHE A 433 13.77 10.25 -26.75
CA PHE A 433 14.83 11.10 -26.21
C PHE A 433 16.22 10.53 -26.54
N VAL A 434 16.46 9.24 -26.27
CA VAL A 434 17.71 8.54 -26.60
C VAL A 434 17.98 8.51 -28.10
N LYS A 435 16.97 8.26 -28.94
CA LYS A 435 17.11 8.33 -30.40
C LYS A 435 17.52 9.71 -30.88
N SER A 436 17.05 10.77 -30.22
CA SER A 436 17.42 12.14 -30.57
C SER A 436 18.90 12.41 -30.28
N ILE A 437 19.43 11.87 -29.17
CA ILE A 437 20.86 11.90 -28.85
C ILE A 437 21.68 11.13 -29.89
N GLN A 438 21.27 9.90 -30.20
CA GLN A 438 21.98 9.05 -31.17
C GLN A 438 22.05 9.69 -32.57
N ASN A 439 20.97 10.35 -32.97
CA ASN A 439 20.89 11.07 -34.24
C ASN A 439 21.46 12.49 -34.16
N LYS A 440 21.92 12.94 -32.98
CA LYS A 440 22.43 14.28 -32.71
C LYS A 440 21.47 15.40 -33.11
N LYS A 441 20.16 15.23 -32.88
CA LYS A 441 19.13 16.18 -33.29
C LYS A 441 18.46 16.83 -32.09
N ILE A 442 18.36 18.15 -32.12
CA ILE A 442 17.44 18.96 -31.32
C ILE A 442 16.14 19.09 -32.12
N LYS A 443 15.01 18.80 -31.48
CA LYS A 443 13.69 18.77 -32.13
C LYS A 443 12.74 19.73 -31.44
N ARG A 444 11.71 20.16 -32.14
CA ARG A 444 10.55 20.84 -31.53
C ARG A 444 9.48 19.84 -31.09
N PHE A 445 9.40 18.72 -31.81
CA PHE A 445 8.39 17.71 -31.59
C PHE A 445 9.01 16.45 -30.99
N TYR A 446 8.49 16.03 -29.83
CA TYR A 446 8.93 14.82 -29.13
C TYR A 446 7.76 13.88 -28.90
N VAL A 447 8.01 12.58 -29.03
CA VAL A 447 7.05 11.58 -28.57
C VAL A 447 6.94 11.70 -27.06
N SER A 448 5.72 11.85 -26.58
CA SER A 448 5.46 12.17 -25.18
C SER A 448 4.25 11.41 -24.67
N GLU A 449 4.28 11.13 -23.37
CA GLU A 449 3.20 10.53 -22.62
C GLU A 449 2.48 11.62 -21.80
N LEU A 450 1.15 11.52 -21.70
CA LEU A 450 0.32 12.20 -20.72
C LEU A 450 0.05 11.20 -19.59
N PRO A 451 0.84 11.20 -18.51
CA PRO A 451 0.68 10.20 -17.47
C PRO A 451 -0.61 10.43 -16.69
N GLY A 452 -1.05 9.37 -16.04
CA GLY A 452 -2.24 9.39 -15.22
C GLY A 452 -2.54 8.00 -14.70
N ASP A 453 -3.32 7.94 -13.64
CA ASP A 453 -3.78 6.66 -13.13
C ASP A 453 -4.87 6.16 -14.07
N GLY A 454 -4.49 5.35 -15.07
CA GLY A 454 -5.43 4.61 -15.92
C GLY A 454 -6.00 3.37 -15.23
N GLY A 455 -5.50 3.04 -14.03
CA GLY A 455 -5.94 1.90 -13.24
C GLY A 455 -7.44 1.97 -12.95
N GLY A 456 -8.14 0.88 -13.24
CA GLY A 456 -9.57 0.77 -13.00
C GLY A 456 -10.47 1.58 -13.95
N SER A 457 -9.96 2.08 -15.09
CA SER A 457 -10.66 3.01 -16.00
C SER A 457 -10.97 4.37 -15.37
N ILE A 458 -10.85 5.45 -16.15
CA ILE A 458 -11.28 6.78 -15.69
C ILE A 458 -12.75 6.96 -16.07
N VAL A 459 -13.61 6.99 -15.07
CA VAL A 459 -15.07 6.99 -15.28
C VAL A 459 -15.71 8.32 -14.88
N VAL A 460 -16.67 8.75 -15.69
CA VAL A 460 -17.53 9.90 -15.40
C VAL A 460 -18.94 9.39 -15.13
N ARG A 461 -19.65 10.02 -14.19
CA ARG A 461 -21.02 9.63 -13.85
C ARG A 461 -22.00 10.29 -14.81
N THR A 462 -22.71 9.48 -15.61
CA THR A 462 -23.74 9.97 -16.56
C THR A 462 -25.17 9.77 -16.06
N GLY A 463 -25.37 8.99 -14.99
CA GLY A 463 -26.66 8.82 -14.32
C GLY A 463 -26.50 8.35 -12.87
N TYR A 464 -27.59 7.96 -12.21
CA TYR A 464 -27.53 7.53 -10.80
C TYR A 464 -26.65 6.30 -10.57
N PHE A 465 -26.70 5.34 -11.51
CA PHE A 465 -25.98 4.06 -11.45
C PHE A 465 -25.18 3.77 -12.73
N THR A 466 -25.11 4.74 -13.65
CA THR A 466 -24.44 4.60 -14.96
C THR A 466 -23.20 5.47 -15.03
N PHE A 467 -22.15 4.90 -15.63
CA PHE A 467 -20.83 5.50 -15.73
C PHE A 467 -20.22 5.16 -17.08
N ASP A 468 -19.54 6.13 -17.66
CA ASP A 468 -18.86 5.99 -18.95
C ASP A 468 -17.36 6.16 -18.77
N ASP A 469 -16.60 5.28 -19.42
CA ASP A 469 -15.14 5.34 -19.43
C ASP A 469 -14.70 6.41 -20.44
N ILE A 470 -14.33 7.58 -19.93
CA ILE A 470 -14.01 8.74 -20.76
C ILE A 470 -12.73 8.52 -21.57
N THR A 471 -11.85 7.61 -21.15
CA THR A 471 -10.62 7.31 -21.88
C THR A 471 -10.90 6.71 -23.25
N LYS A 472 -11.98 5.94 -23.40
CA LYS A 472 -12.40 5.31 -24.66
C LYS A 472 -12.92 6.31 -25.69
N SER A 473 -13.29 7.52 -25.25
CA SER A 473 -13.71 8.60 -26.16
C SER A 473 -12.52 9.37 -26.75
N LYS A 474 -11.31 9.10 -26.28
CA LYS A 474 -10.09 9.77 -26.74
C LYS A 474 -9.27 8.85 -27.65
N PRO A 475 -8.67 9.41 -28.71
CA PRO A 475 -7.75 8.67 -29.56
C PRO A 475 -6.44 8.39 -28.80
N GLN A 476 -5.65 7.40 -29.20
CA GLN A 476 -4.43 6.99 -28.50
C GLN A 476 -3.42 8.14 -28.40
N GLU A 477 -3.37 8.99 -29.44
CA GLU A 477 -2.52 10.17 -29.57
C GLU A 477 -2.79 11.23 -28.50
N TYR A 478 -3.95 11.18 -27.84
CA TYR A 478 -4.26 12.02 -26.69
C TYR A 478 -3.39 11.67 -25.47
N PHE A 479 -3.12 10.37 -25.27
CA PHE A 479 -2.37 9.85 -24.13
C PHE A 479 -0.89 9.65 -24.45
N PHE A 480 -0.58 9.24 -25.67
CA PHE A 480 0.78 8.96 -26.11
C PHE A 480 0.96 9.34 -27.57
N GLY A 481 1.84 10.29 -27.86
CA GLY A 481 2.03 10.75 -29.23
C GLY A 481 2.99 11.93 -29.34
N LEU A 482 3.14 12.42 -30.56
CA LEU A 482 4.01 13.54 -30.87
C LEU A 482 3.43 14.84 -30.28
N GLN A 483 4.20 15.52 -29.43
CA GLN A 483 3.83 16.79 -28.82
C GLN A 483 4.83 17.88 -29.20
N ASP A 484 4.32 19.09 -29.42
CA ASP A 484 5.11 20.30 -29.63
C ASP A 484 5.48 20.91 -28.27
N ILE A 485 6.77 20.92 -27.93
CA ILE A 485 7.23 21.45 -26.64
C ILE A 485 6.92 22.94 -26.47
N CYS A 486 6.71 23.68 -27.56
CA CYS A 486 6.36 25.10 -27.51
C CYS A 486 4.91 25.35 -27.09
N ASN A 487 4.07 24.32 -26.99
CA ASN A 487 2.68 24.42 -26.52
C ASN A 487 2.53 24.28 -24.99
N PHE A 488 3.65 24.21 -24.27
CA PHE A 488 3.68 24.05 -22.81
C PHE A 488 4.07 25.36 -22.13
N ASP A 489 3.41 25.63 -21.00
CA ASP A 489 3.65 26.81 -20.16
C ASP A 489 4.99 26.73 -19.45
N TYR A 490 5.37 25.53 -19.00
CA TYR A 490 6.62 25.30 -18.27
C TYR A 490 7.34 24.04 -18.77
N LEU A 491 8.67 24.11 -18.81
CA LEU A 491 9.56 23.03 -19.24
C LEU A 491 10.53 22.71 -18.10
N VAL A 492 10.59 21.44 -17.69
CA VAL A 492 11.39 20.96 -16.55
C VAL A 492 12.54 20.10 -17.04
N PHE A 493 13.73 20.38 -16.51
CA PHE A 493 14.98 19.71 -16.88
C PHE A 493 15.77 19.28 -15.64
N ASP A 494 16.28 18.05 -15.68
CA ASP A 494 17.33 17.61 -14.76
C ASP A 494 18.70 17.95 -15.32
N LYS A 495 19.55 18.54 -14.47
CA LYS A 495 20.94 18.93 -14.75
C LYS A 495 21.93 17.81 -14.45
N VAL A 496 21.48 16.74 -13.81
CA VAL A 496 22.27 15.55 -13.47
C VAL A 496 21.47 14.29 -13.79
N SER A 497 22.17 13.20 -14.09
CA SER A 497 21.60 11.88 -14.32
C SER A 497 22.67 10.84 -14.04
N GLY A 498 22.26 9.63 -13.64
CA GLY A 498 23.11 8.45 -13.57
C GLY A 498 23.75 8.11 -14.92
N GLN A 499 23.18 8.59 -16.04
CA GLN A 499 23.83 8.60 -17.35
C GLN A 499 24.06 10.04 -17.82
N GLN A 500 25.30 10.51 -17.69
CA GLN A 500 25.67 11.90 -17.94
C GLN A 500 25.21 12.46 -19.30
N VAL A 501 25.24 11.64 -20.37
CA VAL A 501 24.81 12.04 -21.71
C VAL A 501 23.34 12.51 -21.77
N LEU A 502 22.48 11.98 -20.91
CA LEU A 502 21.07 12.35 -20.86
C LEU A 502 20.88 13.75 -20.27
N ALA A 503 21.62 14.06 -19.20
CA ALA A 503 21.64 15.38 -18.58
C ALA A 503 22.32 16.43 -19.49
N GLU A 504 23.40 16.07 -20.19
CA GLU A 504 24.05 16.96 -21.16
C GLU A 504 23.09 17.35 -22.29
N TYR A 505 22.29 16.40 -22.79
CA TYR A 505 21.30 16.69 -23.82
C TYR A 505 20.17 17.60 -23.32
N ASN A 506 19.69 17.41 -22.07
CA ASN A 506 18.78 18.38 -21.42
C ASN A 506 19.37 19.80 -21.43
N LEU A 507 20.65 19.95 -21.07
CA LEU A 507 21.33 21.25 -21.01
C LEU A 507 21.50 21.90 -22.39
N ILE A 508 21.71 21.09 -23.44
CA ILE A 508 21.76 21.56 -24.84
C ILE A 508 20.38 22.11 -25.26
N ILE A 509 19.30 21.35 -25.05
CA ILE A 509 17.93 21.78 -25.35
C ILE A 509 17.61 23.09 -24.62
N LYS A 510 17.91 23.14 -23.32
CA LYS A 510 17.74 24.34 -22.48
C LYS A 510 18.53 25.55 -23.00
N SER A 511 19.75 25.36 -23.50
CA SER A 511 20.55 26.44 -24.06
C SER A 511 19.91 27.02 -25.32
N GLU A 512 19.34 26.19 -26.19
CA GLU A 512 18.65 26.63 -27.40
C GLU A 512 17.35 27.38 -27.07
N LEU A 513 16.55 26.85 -26.14
CA LEU A 513 15.30 27.49 -25.70
C LEU A 513 15.54 28.91 -25.14
N LEU A 514 16.60 29.09 -24.35
CA LEU A 514 16.95 30.39 -23.75
C LEU A 514 17.45 31.44 -24.76
N LYS A 515 17.67 31.08 -26.03
CA LYS A 515 17.94 32.08 -27.08
C LYS A 515 16.70 32.89 -27.47
N LYS A 516 15.50 32.42 -27.09
CA LYS A 516 14.24 33.12 -27.35
C LYS A 516 13.89 34.05 -26.20
N ASP A 517 13.43 35.25 -26.54
CA ASP A 517 13.12 36.35 -25.60
C ASP A 517 11.93 36.08 -24.65
N HIS A 518 11.02 35.21 -25.05
CA HIS A 518 9.82 34.82 -24.30
C HIS A 518 10.01 33.51 -23.50
N ILE A 519 11.23 32.98 -23.46
CA ILE A 519 11.58 31.83 -22.61
C ILE A 519 12.50 32.32 -21.50
N SER A 520 12.08 32.13 -20.25
CA SER A 520 12.84 32.61 -19.09
C SER A 520 13.01 31.53 -18.03
N LYS A 521 14.11 31.59 -17.28
CA LYS A 521 14.37 30.70 -16.15
C LYS A 521 13.62 31.20 -14.92
N VAL A 522 12.73 30.38 -14.36
CA VAL A 522 11.88 30.74 -13.22
C VAL A 522 12.20 29.96 -11.94
N PHE A 523 12.90 28.83 -12.06
CA PHE A 523 13.42 28.05 -10.94
C PHE A 523 14.75 27.39 -11.33
N ASP A 524 15.70 27.34 -10.38
CA ASP A 524 17.01 26.73 -10.57
C ASP A 524 17.58 26.37 -9.19
N ASN A 525 17.76 25.07 -8.93
CA ASN A 525 18.52 24.56 -7.79
C ASN A 525 19.64 23.64 -8.31
N ASP A 526 20.42 22.97 -7.47
CA ASP A 526 21.58 22.21 -7.95
C ASP A 526 21.26 21.07 -8.96
N ILE A 527 20.04 20.52 -8.95
CA ILE A 527 19.64 19.36 -9.76
C ILE A 527 18.60 19.70 -10.82
N VAL A 528 17.61 20.55 -10.52
CA VAL A 528 16.44 20.80 -11.36
C VAL A 528 16.39 22.26 -11.80
N LEU A 529 15.96 22.47 -13.04
CA LEU A 529 15.72 23.78 -13.62
C LEU A 529 14.35 23.82 -14.33
N ILE A 530 13.64 24.95 -14.17
CA ILE A 530 12.33 25.17 -14.79
C ILE A 530 12.40 26.43 -15.65
N LEU A 531 12.01 26.28 -16.92
CA LEU A 531 11.80 27.38 -17.85
C LEU A 531 10.30 27.68 -17.96
N LYS A 532 9.95 28.95 -18.07
CA LYS A 532 8.61 29.43 -18.41
C LYS A 532 8.57 29.88 -19.86
N ASN A 533 7.48 29.56 -20.54
CA ASN A 533 7.16 30.01 -21.88
C ASN A 533 6.02 31.04 -21.83
N ASP A 534 6.37 32.31 -21.98
CA ASP A 534 5.41 33.42 -21.94
C ASP A 534 4.61 33.58 -23.25
N LYS A 535 4.95 32.81 -24.31
CA LYS A 535 4.29 32.87 -25.61
C LYS A 535 4.00 31.48 -26.20
N ILE A 536 3.07 30.78 -25.55
CA ILE A 536 2.63 29.42 -25.92
C ILE A 536 2.26 29.35 -27.41
N GLY A 537 2.80 28.33 -28.10
CA GLY A 537 2.60 28.06 -29.53
C GLY A 537 3.52 28.84 -30.47
N ALA A 538 4.20 29.88 -29.99
CA ALA A 538 5.24 30.54 -30.77
C ALA A 538 6.46 29.63 -30.94
N ASP A 539 7.31 29.94 -31.91
CA ASP A 539 8.55 29.20 -32.10
C ASP A 539 9.51 29.40 -30.92
N CYS A 540 9.68 28.35 -30.13
CA CYS A 540 10.46 28.37 -28.90
C CYS A 540 11.86 27.74 -29.04
N ILE A 541 12.12 26.96 -30.10
CA ILE A 541 13.40 26.23 -30.27
C ILE A 541 13.80 26.14 -31.74
N GLU A 542 15.09 26.29 -32.04
CA GLU A 542 15.62 26.04 -33.38
C GLU A 542 15.96 24.56 -33.53
N GLU A 543 15.36 23.88 -34.50
CA GLU A 543 15.67 22.48 -34.80
C GLU A 543 17.02 22.40 -35.51
N GLY A 544 17.89 21.48 -35.07
CA GLY A 544 19.26 21.45 -35.56
C GLY A 544 20.04 20.21 -35.14
N SER A 545 21.28 20.12 -35.63
CA SER A 545 22.24 19.10 -35.22
C SER A 545 23.19 19.65 -34.16
N PHE A 546 23.68 18.80 -33.26
CA PHE A 546 24.70 19.18 -32.26
C PHE A 546 25.94 18.27 -32.25
#